data_AF-A0A7K1DU05-F1
#
_entry.id   AF-A0A7K1DU05-F1
#
_cell.length_a   1.000
_cell.length_b   1.000
_cell.length_c   1.000
_cell.angle_alpha   90.00
_cell.angle_beta   90.00
_cell.angle_gamma   90.00
#
_symmetry.space_group_name_H-M   'P 1'
#
loop_
_entity.id
_entity.type
_entity.pdbx_description
1 polymer ?
#
loop_
_entity_poly.entity_id
_entity_poly.type
_entity_poly.pdbx_seq_one_letter_code
_entity_poly.pdbx_strand_id
1 'polypeptide(L)'
;MIYRTVPVSTEFDLNAVCGGDGVLFVQSGIGSAGRNEILRTDSDAMRAVLNDMTLSRHAQPTESTLASPIAFGLVPFLPENPSVFLLMGVTFTKHSDGSATMTVVSDSEDVLTDESLQTLLESSNDSRPPRPSSNSYRVSPVMPVGRYLDTVTAARDAVRAGLLRKAVIARDIEVHADDPIDTHAVLLRLRALFGSSYRYCINNMIGASPELLV
;
A
#
# COMPACT_ATOMS: atom_id res chain seq x y z
N MET A 1 -12.95 -17.86 -4.51
CA MET A 1 -12.95 -16.52 -5.12
C MET A 1 -12.66 -16.62 -6.60
N ILE A 2 -13.38 -15.84 -7.38
CA ILE A 2 -13.21 -15.65 -8.82
C ILE A 2 -12.65 -14.25 -9.08
N TYR A 3 -11.90 -14.09 -10.17
CA TYR A 3 -11.39 -12.79 -10.56
C TYR A 3 -11.54 -12.54 -12.05
N ARG A 4 -11.52 -11.25 -12.42
CA ARG A 4 -11.39 -10.83 -13.81
C ARG A 4 -10.41 -9.65 -13.87
N THR A 5 -9.48 -9.72 -14.81
CA THR A 5 -8.56 -8.62 -15.10
C THR A 5 -8.87 -8.07 -16.48
N VAL A 6 -9.02 -6.75 -16.60
CA VAL A 6 -9.29 -6.06 -17.87
C VAL A 6 -8.25 -4.98 -18.12
N PRO A 7 -7.93 -4.68 -19.39
CA PRO A 7 -7.12 -3.51 -19.72
C PRO A 7 -7.89 -2.22 -19.41
N VAL A 8 -7.16 -1.18 -19.02
CA VAL A 8 -7.73 0.16 -18.75
C VAL A 8 -7.11 1.14 -19.72
N SER A 9 -7.94 1.72 -20.58
CA SER A 9 -7.52 2.74 -21.56
C SER A 9 -7.80 4.16 -21.09
N THR A 10 -8.67 4.33 -20.10
CA THR A 10 -8.98 5.62 -19.48
C THR A 10 -7.85 6.05 -18.54
N GLU A 11 -7.59 7.34 -18.47
CA GLU A 11 -6.61 7.87 -17.51
C GLU A 11 -7.17 7.78 -16.08
N PHE A 12 -6.31 7.36 -15.14
CA PHE A 12 -6.60 7.32 -13.72
C PHE A 12 -5.35 7.63 -12.89
N ASP A 13 -5.54 8.03 -11.64
CA ASP A 13 -4.47 8.29 -10.68
C ASP A 13 -4.50 7.27 -9.53
N LEU A 14 -3.42 6.51 -9.36
CA LEU A 14 -3.29 5.52 -8.29
C LEU A 14 -3.45 6.14 -6.88
N ASN A 15 -3.14 7.43 -6.70
CA ASN A 15 -3.37 8.12 -5.43
C ASN A 15 -4.86 8.37 -5.20
N ALA A 16 -5.62 8.67 -6.26
CA ALA A 16 -7.06 8.85 -6.18
C ALA A 16 -7.75 7.50 -5.92
N VAL A 17 -7.28 6.43 -6.58
CA VAL A 17 -7.73 5.05 -6.32
C VAL A 17 -7.47 4.65 -4.86
N CYS A 18 -6.28 4.91 -4.32
CA CYS A 18 -6.05 4.68 -2.89
C CYS A 18 -6.93 5.58 -2.02
N GLY A 19 -7.09 6.84 -2.42
CA GLY A 19 -7.76 7.87 -1.61
C GLY A 19 -7.10 7.97 -0.24
N GLY A 20 -7.87 7.68 0.81
CA GLY A 20 -7.37 7.59 2.19
C GLY A 20 -7.79 6.32 2.93
N ASP A 21 -8.53 5.45 2.26
CA ASP A 21 -9.18 4.25 2.80
C ASP A 21 -8.81 2.95 2.05
N GLY A 22 -8.10 3.09 0.93
CA GLY A 22 -7.56 1.99 0.14
C GLY A 22 -6.11 1.66 0.49
N VAL A 23 -5.48 0.91 -0.42
CA VAL A 23 -4.06 0.56 -0.38
C VAL A 23 -3.32 1.12 -1.60
N LEU A 24 -2.02 1.36 -1.44
CA LEU A 24 -1.12 1.88 -2.46
C LEU A 24 0.27 1.27 -2.30
N PHE A 25 0.89 0.90 -3.42
CA PHE A 25 2.32 0.68 -3.54
C PHE A 25 2.77 1.12 -4.94
N VAL A 26 3.53 2.22 -5.02
CA VAL A 26 3.85 2.87 -6.30
C VAL A 26 5.22 3.54 -6.28
N GLN A 27 5.93 3.50 -7.39
CA GLN A 27 7.15 4.26 -7.63
C GLN A 27 7.10 4.90 -9.02
N SER A 28 7.40 6.19 -9.14
CA SER A 28 7.45 6.90 -10.42
C SER A 28 6.18 6.71 -11.28
N GLY A 29 5.02 6.55 -10.64
CA GLY A 29 3.73 6.33 -11.31
C GLY A 29 3.42 4.89 -11.71
N ILE A 30 4.35 3.96 -11.54
CA ILE A 30 4.22 2.52 -11.82
C ILE A 30 3.96 1.78 -10.50
N GLY A 31 3.01 0.85 -10.50
CA GLY A 31 2.61 0.10 -9.30
C GLY A 31 1.10 -0.08 -9.22
N SER A 32 0.61 -0.32 -8.01
CA SER A 32 -0.78 -0.74 -7.80
C SER A 32 -1.44 0.01 -6.64
N ALA A 33 -2.74 0.20 -6.77
CA ALA A 33 -3.62 0.73 -5.73
C ALA A 33 -4.91 -0.07 -5.71
N GLY A 34 -5.49 -0.28 -4.53
CA GLY A 34 -6.70 -1.08 -4.39
C GLY A 34 -7.69 -0.52 -3.38
N ARG A 35 -8.94 -0.96 -3.52
CA ARG A 35 -10.08 -0.56 -2.67
C ARG A 35 -10.92 -1.77 -2.31
N ASN A 36 -11.75 -1.59 -1.29
CA ASN A 36 -12.66 -2.60 -0.77
C ASN A 36 -11.90 -3.84 -0.27
N GLU A 37 -11.34 -3.77 0.93
CA GLU A 37 -10.68 -4.93 1.54
C GLU A 37 -11.69 -6.08 1.69
N ILE A 38 -11.41 -7.22 1.06
CA ILE A 38 -12.29 -8.41 1.11
C ILE A 38 -11.72 -9.54 1.97
N LEU A 39 -10.41 -9.55 2.19
CA LEU A 39 -9.75 -10.53 3.05
C LEU A 39 -8.50 -9.94 3.68
N ARG A 40 -8.32 -10.23 4.97
CA ARG A 40 -7.12 -9.92 5.76
C ARG A 40 -6.68 -11.16 6.50
N THR A 41 -5.47 -11.63 6.23
CA THR A 41 -4.94 -12.87 6.83
C THR A 41 -3.40 -12.91 6.79
N ASP A 42 -2.79 -13.96 7.35
CA ASP A 42 -1.36 -14.22 7.26
C ASP A 42 -0.90 -14.63 5.84
N SER A 43 0.43 -14.75 5.66
CA SER A 43 1.05 -15.13 4.39
C SER A 43 0.55 -16.47 3.84
N ASP A 44 0.42 -17.49 4.68
CA ASP A 44 0.19 -18.87 4.21
C ASP A 44 -1.26 -19.01 3.73
N ALA A 45 -2.20 -18.50 4.51
CA ALA A 45 -3.60 -18.43 4.11
C ALA A 45 -3.80 -17.55 2.87
N MET A 46 -3.12 -16.40 2.77
CA MET A 46 -3.24 -15.54 1.59
C MET A 46 -2.71 -16.23 0.32
N ARG A 47 -1.58 -16.94 0.42
CA ARG A 47 -1.03 -17.72 -0.70
C ARG A 47 -1.98 -18.81 -1.16
N ALA A 48 -2.60 -19.54 -0.23
CA ALA A 48 -3.60 -20.55 -0.56
C ALA A 48 -4.78 -19.93 -1.33
N VAL A 49 -5.33 -18.81 -0.83
CA VAL A 49 -6.43 -18.11 -1.49
C VAL A 49 -6.04 -17.66 -2.90
N LEU A 50 -4.88 -17.04 -3.09
CA LEU A 50 -4.40 -16.60 -4.41
C LEU A 50 -4.20 -17.77 -5.39
N ASN A 51 -3.68 -18.91 -4.92
CA ASN A 51 -3.46 -20.09 -5.74
C ASN A 51 -4.77 -20.77 -6.17
N ASP A 52 -5.79 -20.72 -5.32
CA ASP A 52 -7.08 -21.36 -5.56
C ASP A 52 -8.05 -20.46 -6.35
N MET A 53 -7.67 -19.21 -6.65
CA MET A 53 -8.52 -18.31 -7.42
C MET A 53 -8.68 -18.78 -8.86
N THR A 54 -9.90 -18.66 -9.36
CA THR A 54 -10.23 -19.01 -10.75
C THR A 54 -10.62 -17.79 -11.57
N LEU A 55 -10.29 -17.83 -12.87
CA LEU A 55 -10.69 -16.79 -13.80
C LEU A 55 -12.20 -16.85 -14.03
N SER A 56 -12.85 -15.68 -14.00
CA SER A 56 -14.28 -15.51 -14.29
C SER A 56 -14.66 -16.08 -15.65
N ARG A 57 -15.87 -16.65 -15.74
CA ARG A 57 -16.44 -17.06 -17.04
C ARG A 57 -16.72 -15.89 -17.99
N HIS A 58 -16.77 -14.66 -17.46
CA HIS A 58 -16.94 -13.44 -18.24
C HIS A 58 -15.63 -12.96 -18.87
N ALA A 59 -14.49 -13.56 -18.50
CA ALA A 59 -13.20 -13.18 -19.05
C ALA A 59 -13.08 -13.53 -20.53
N GLN A 60 -12.57 -12.60 -21.31
CA GLN A 60 -12.27 -12.84 -22.72
C GLN A 60 -10.95 -13.61 -22.87
N PRO A 61 -10.73 -14.37 -23.97
CA PRO A 61 -9.47 -15.08 -24.19
C PRO A 61 -8.21 -14.19 -24.17
N THR A 62 -8.35 -12.92 -24.54
CA THR A 62 -7.28 -11.91 -24.47
C THR A 62 -6.97 -11.44 -23.04
N GLU A 63 -7.92 -11.60 -22.12
CA GLU A 63 -7.79 -11.20 -20.71
C GLU A 63 -7.10 -12.27 -19.86
N SER A 64 -7.14 -13.54 -20.28
CA SER A 64 -6.55 -14.65 -19.51
C SER A 64 -5.02 -14.59 -19.39
N THR A 65 -4.36 -13.81 -20.25
CA THR A 65 -2.91 -13.60 -20.21
C THR A 65 -2.51 -12.33 -19.45
N LEU A 66 -3.48 -11.58 -18.92
CA LEU A 66 -3.22 -10.40 -18.10
C LEU A 66 -2.80 -10.81 -16.67
N ALA A 67 -2.38 -9.82 -15.89
CA ALA A 67 -1.94 -10.02 -14.52
C ALA A 67 -2.99 -10.70 -13.64
N SER A 68 -2.52 -11.64 -12.82
CA SER A 68 -3.31 -12.27 -11.75
C SER A 68 -3.53 -11.31 -10.58
N PRO A 69 -4.52 -11.58 -9.70
CA PRO A 69 -4.72 -10.83 -8.47
C PRO A 69 -3.45 -10.80 -7.61
N ILE A 70 -3.25 -9.67 -6.94
CA ILE A 70 -2.14 -9.45 -6.01
C ILE A 70 -2.69 -9.16 -4.61
N ALA A 71 -1.88 -9.46 -3.60
CA ALA A 71 -2.12 -9.06 -2.22
C ALA A 71 -1.12 -7.98 -1.79
N PHE A 72 -1.54 -7.12 -0.85
CA PHE A 72 -0.72 -6.08 -0.26
C PHE A 72 -0.33 -6.51 1.16
N GLY A 73 0.96 -6.42 1.51
CA GLY A 73 1.48 -6.96 2.76
C GLY A 73 2.18 -5.94 3.62
N LEU A 74 2.09 -6.14 4.95
CA LEU A 74 2.95 -5.54 5.94
C LEU A 74 3.73 -6.63 6.67
N VAL A 75 5.05 -6.55 6.61
CA VAL A 75 5.96 -7.46 7.31
C VAL A 75 6.63 -6.67 8.45
N PRO A 76 6.32 -7.00 9.72
CA PRO A 76 6.94 -6.34 10.87
C PRO A 76 8.45 -6.52 10.93
N PHE A 77 9.14 -5.57 11.55
CA PHE A 77 10.58 -5.68 11.80
C PHE A 77 10.93 -6.84 12.75
N LEU A 78 10.11 -7.04 13.78
CA LEU A 78 10.28 -8.11 14.76
C LEU A 78 9.68 -9.42 14.22
N PRO A 79 10.47 -10.50 14.04
CA PRO A 79 10.01 -11.75 13.43
C PRO A 79 8.86 -12.45 14.16
N GLU A 80 8.74 -12.23 15.47
CA GLU A 80 7.67 -12.79 16.30
C GLU A 80 6.30 -12.16 16.06
N ASN A 81 6.25 -10.97 15.44
CA ASN A 81 5.00 -10.31 15.13
C ASN A 81 4.45 -10.85 13.79
N PRO A 82 3.16 -11.20 13.72
CA PRO A 82 2.58 -11.75 12.51
C PRO A 82 2.59 -10.74 11.37
N SER A 83 3.00 -11.20 10.19
CA SER A 83 2.77 -10.45 8.95
C SER A 83 1.29 -10.44 8.60
N VAL A 84 0.83 -9.37 7.99
CA VAL A 84 -0.57 -9.18 7.59
C VAL A 84 -0.63 -8.90 6.10
N PHE A 85 -1.47 -9.64 5.40
CA PHE A 85 -1.72 -9.47 3.98
C PHE A 85 -3.20 -9.14 3.73
N LEU A 86 -3.43 -8.25 2.77
CA LEU A 86 -4.72 -7.71 2.38
C LEU A 86 -4.98 -8.06 0.93
N LEU A 87 -6.16 -8.58 0.67
CA LEU A 87 -6.69 -8.75 -0.68
C LEU A 87 -7.78 -7.72 -0.90
N MET A 88 -7.66 -6.98 -1.99
CA MET A 88 -8.61 -5.93 -2.36
C MET A 88 -9.58 -6.46 -3.41
N GLY A 89 -10.85 -6.12 -3.27
CA GLY A 89 -11.90 -6.47 -4.23
C GLY A 89 -11.70 -5.79 -5.58
N VAL A 90 -11.06 -4.62 -5.62
CA VAL A 90 -10.66 -3.94 -6.86
C VAL A 90 -9.24 -3.44 -6.74
N THR A 91 -8.39 -3.77 -7.72
CA THR A 91 -7.00 -3.31 -7.81
C THR A 91 -6.73 -2.72 -9.19
N PHE A 92 -6.21 -1.50 -9.23
CA PHE A 92 -5.69 -0.85 -10.44
C PHE A 92 -4.18 -0.92 -10.45
N THR A 93 -3.61 -1.28 -11.59
CA THR A 93 -2.16 -1.41 -11.78
C THR A 93 -1.72 -0.65 -13.02
N LYS A 94 -0.65 0.13 -12.87
CA LYS A 94 0.11 0.70 -13.99
C LYS A 94 1.41 -0.07 -14.14
N HIS A 95 1.65 -0.59 -15.33
CA HIS A 95 2.80 -1.43 -15.65
C HIS A 95 3.94 -0.59 -16.23
N SER A 96 5.16 -1.12 -16.17
CA SER A 96 6.35 -0.42 -16.69
C SER A 96 6.38 -0.29 -18.21
N ASP A 97 5.63 -1.11 -18.93
CA ASP A 97 5.47 -1.03 -20.39
C ASP A 97 4.46 0.04 -20.83
N GLY A 98 3.88 0.77 -19.88
CA GLY A 98 2.87 1.81 -20.12
C GLY A 98 1.44 1.30 -20.19
N SER A 99 1.22 -0.03 -20.14
CA SER A 99 -0.13 -0.59 -20.04
C SER A 99 -0.71 -0.39 -18.64
N ALA A 100 -2.03 -0.48 -18.54
CA ALA A 100 -2.74 -0.43 -17.27
C ALA A 100 -3.85 -1.47 -17.23
N THR A 101 -4.11 -2.02 -16.04
CA THR A 101 -5.12 -3.05 -15.82
C THR A 101 -5.92 -2.78 -14.57
N MET A 102 -7.17 -3.25 -14.56
CA MET A 102 -8.01 -3.34 -13.37
C MET A 102 -8.32 -4.82 -13.12
N THR A 103 -8.05 -5.29 -11.91
CA THR A 103 -8.40 -6.63 -11.45
C THR A 103 -9.49 -6.53 -10.40
N VAL A 104 -10.60 -7.24 -10.63
CA VAL A 104 -11.72 -7.33 -9.70
C VAL A 104 -11.79 -8.76 -9.16
N VAL A 105 -11.90 -8.90 -7.84
CA VAL A 105 -12.02 -10.18 -7.14
C VAL A 105 -13.35 -10.22 -6.40
N SER A 106 -14.09 -11.32 -6.54
CA SER A 106 -15.38 -11.52 -5.88
C SER A 106 -15.70 -13.01 -5.69
N ASP A 107 -16.79 -13.29 -4.99
CA ASP A 107 -17.42 -14.63 -4.95
C ASP A 107 -18.65 -14.73 -5.86
N SER A 108 -19.02 -13.65 -6.55
CA SER A 108 -20.14 -13.62 -7.51
C SER A 108 -19.69 -13.19 -8.92
N GLU A 109 -20.15 -13.92 -9.93
CA GLU A 109 -19.93 -13.59 -11.35
C GLU A 109 -20.68 -12.32 -11.77
N ASP A 110 -21.75 -11.94 -11.06
CA ASP A 110 -22.59 -10.81 -11.43
C ASP A 110 -21.86 -9.47 -11.31
N VAL A 111 -20.85 -9.38 -10.44
CA VAL A 111 -19.98 -8.21 -10.31
C VAL A 111 -18.78 -8.23 -11.26
N LEU A 112 -18.63 -9.29 -12.08
CA LEU A 112 -17.53 -9.45 -13.04
C LEU A 112 -17.99 -9.27 -14.51
N THR A 113 -19.22 -8.82 -14.72
CA THR A 113 -19.76 -8.46 -16.04
C THR A 113 -19.09 -7.18 -16.58
N ASP A 114 -19.16 -6.98 -17.90
CA ASP A 114 -18.61 -5.77 -18.54
C ASP A 114 -19.23 -4.49 -17.97
N GLU A 115 -20.54 -4.48 -17.71
CA GLU A 115 -21.27 -3.34 -17.14
C GLU A 115 -20.81 -3.02 -15.70
N SER A 116 -20.64 -4.05 -14.87
CA SER A 116 -20.14 -3.90 -13.49
C SER A 116 -18.71 -3.35 -13.47
N LEU A 117 -17.84 -3.86 -14.34
CA LEU A 117 -16.45 -3.39 -14.44
C LEU A 117 -16.40 -1.95 -14.97
N GLN A 118 -17.20 -1.60 -15.97
CA GLN A 118 -17.29 -0.24 -16.49
C GLN A 118 -17.71 0.76 -15.40
N THR A 119 -18.71 0.39 -14.58
CA THR A 119 -19.15 1.20 -13.44
C THR A 119 -18.04 1.41 -12.41
N LEU A 120 -17.27 0.35 -12.11
CA LEU A 120 -16.12 0.43 -11.20
C LEU A 120 -15.01 1.35 -11.76
N LEU A 121 -14.71 1.25 -13.05
CA LEU A 121 -13.74 2.13 -13.74
C LEU A 121 -14.15 3.60 -13.64
N GLU A 122 -15.42 3.92 -13.88
CA GLU A 122 -15.93 5.29 -13.80
C GLU A 122 -15.81 5.85 -12.37
N SER A 123 -16.17 5.05 -11.37
CA SER A 123 -16.07 5.44 -9.95
C SER A 123 -14.62 5.63 -9.44
N SER A 124 -13.64 5.04 -10.12
CA SER A 124 -12.23 5.11 -9.70
C SER A 124 -11.66 6.54 -9.74
N ASN A 125 -12.26 7.40 -10.56
CA ASN A 125 -11.88 8.80 -10.72
C ASN A 125 -12.69 9.77 -9.84
N ASP A 126 -13.66 9.30 -9.07
CA ASP A 126 -14.53 10.16 -8.24
C ASP A 126 -13.82 10.69 -6.98
N SER A 127 -12.72 10.07 -6.59
CA SER A 127 -11.94 10.45 -5.40
C SER A 127 -11.26 11.80 -5.61
N ARG A 128 -11.91 12.86 -5.15
CA ARG A 128 -11.37 14.22 -5.25
C ARG A 128 -10.25 14.42 -4.23
N PRO A 129 -9.23 15.23 -4.57
CA PRO A 129 -8.25 15.66 -3.59
C PRO A 129 -8.96 16.28 -2.38
N PRO A 130 -8.51 15.99 -1.16
CA PRO A 130 -9.09 16.56 0.04
C PRO A 130 -8.96 18.08 0.00
N ARG A 131 -9.99 18.76 0.52
CA ARG A 131 -9.97 20.22 0.59
C ARG A 131 -8.87 20.66 1.57
N PRO A 132 -8.12 21.73 1.26
CA PRO A 132 -7.16 22.27 2.21
C PRO A 132 -7.85 22.59 3.54
N SER A 133 -7.34 22.00 4.62
CA SER A 133 -7.75 22.29 5.99
C SER A 133 -6.54 22.78 6.79
N SER A 134 -6.81 23.63 7.78
CA SER A 134 -5.85 23.92 8.83
C SER A 134 -6.02 22.88 9.94
N ASN A 135 -4.92 22.41 10.49
CA ASN A 135 -4.90 21.52 11.65
C ASN A 135 -3.69 21.93 12.50
N SER A 136 -3.79 21.73 13.80
CA SER A 136 -2.73 22.04 14.77
C SER A 136 -2.02 20.75 15.17
N TYR A 137 -0.69 20.81 15.22
CA TYR A 137 0.14 19.65 15.50
C TYR A 137 1.05 19.91 16.70
N ARG A 138 1.12 18.94 17.60
CA ARG A 138 2.10 18.88 18.69
C ARG A 138 3.04 17.71 18.44
N VAL A 139 4.34 17.97 18.53
CA VAL A 139 5.38 16.99 18.20
C VAL A 139 6.21 16.73 19.44
N SER A 140 6.35 15.46 19.82
CA SER A 140 7.14 15.05 20.98
C SER A 140 7.90 13.75 20.69
N PRO A 141 9.10 13.58 21.27
CA PRO A 141 9.79 12.30 21.21
C PRO A 141 9.03 11.27 22.07
N VAL A 142 8.88 10.05 21.58
CA VAL A 142 8.31 8.95 22.39
C VAL A 142 9.38 8.45 23.37
N MET A 143 10.59 8.18 22.86
CA MET A 143 11.74 7.87 23.71
C MET A 143 12.36 9.16 24.29
N PRO A 144 12.60 9.25 25.62
CA PRO A 144 13.34 10.35 26.21
C PRO A 144 14.72 10.53 25.56
N VAL A 145 15.09 11.77 25.25
CA VAL A 145 16.34 12.09 24.54
C VAL A 145 17.58 11.54 25.25
N GLY A 146 17.62 11.63 26.59
CA GLY A 146 18.72 11.07 27.38
C GLY A 146 18.89 9.57 27.15
N ARG A 147 17.78 8.79 27.20
CA ARG A 147 17.81 7.34 26.95
C ARG A 147 18.30 7.01 25.53
N TYR A 148 17.91 7.81 24.53
CA TYR A 148 18.43 7.64 23.17
C TYR A 148 19.95 7.84 23.11
N LEU A 149 20.47 8.91 23.74
CA LEU A 149 21.91 9.18 23.80
C LEU A 149 22.70 8.11 24.56
N ASP A 150 22.14 7.60 25.65
CA ASP A 150 22.72 6.48 26.40
C ASP A 150 22.78 5.21 25.54
N THR A 151 21.73 4.93 24.77
CA THR A 151 21.67 3.78 23.84
C THR A 151 22.71 3.91 22.73
N VAL A 152 22.87 5.11 22.15
CA VAL A 152 23.91 5.39 21.15
C VAL A 152 25.31 5.22 21.75
N THR A 153 25.52 5.68 22.98
CA THR A 153 26.79 5.54 23.70
C THR A 153 27.14 4.08 23.95
N ALA A 154 26.19 3.31 24.44
CA ALA A 154 26.35 1.88 24.69
C ALA A 154 26.68 1.11 23.39
N ALA A 155 25.95 1.39 22.30
CA ALA A 155 26.23 0.75 21.01
C ALA A 155 27.62 1.10 20.47
N ARG A 156 28.05 2.37 20.57
CA ARG A 156 29.40 2.80 20.19
C ARG A 156 30.47 2.05 20.98
N ASP A 157 30.31 1.92 22.30
CA ASP A 157 31.30 1.29 23.15
C ASP A 157 31.38 -0.22 22.89
N ALA A 158 30.25 -0.87 22.61
CA ALA A 158 30.22 -2.26 22.16
C ALA A 158 30.90 -2.46 20.79
N VAL A 159 30.78 -1.49 19.85
CA VAL A 159 31.55 -1.53 18.59
C VAL A 159 33.05 -1.45 18.86
N ARG A 160 33.48 -0.51 19.71
CA ARG A 160 34.90 -0.32 20.05
C ARG A 160 35.50 -1.52 20.78
N ALA A 161 34.70 -2.18 21.62
CA ALA A 161 35.08 -3.42 22.29
C ALA A 161 35.07 -4.66 21.38
N GLY A 162 34.64 -4.52 20.12
CA GLY A 162 34.54 -5.64 19.18
C GLY A 162 33.37 -6.58 19.43
N LEU A 163 32.42 -6.21 20.30
CA LEU A 163 31.24 -7.01 20.63
C LEU A 163 30.18 -6.97 19.53
N LEU A 164 30.14 -5.89 18.74
CA LEU A 164 29.28 -5.77 17.57
C LEU A 164 29.97 -4.98 16.46
N ARG A 165 29.57 -5.19 15.19
CA ARG A 165 30.20 -4.51 14.05
C ARG A 165 29.49 -3.21 13.67
N LYS A 166 28.16 -3.18 13.74
CA LYS A 166 27.31 -2.03 13.41
C LYS A 166 25.99 -2.16 14.16
N ALA A 167 25.45 -1.04 14.60
CA ALA A 167 24.08 -0.92 15.09
C ALA A 167 23.37 0.21 14.34
N VAL A 168 22.10 0.01 14.01
CA VAL A 168 21.20 1.06 13.52
C VAL A 168 20.19 1.30 14.62
N ILE A 169 20.09 2.55 15.08
CA ILE A 169 19.20 2.94 16.18
C ILE A 169 18.18 3.91 15.59
N ALA A 170 16.92 3.51 15.64
CA ALA A 170 15.81 4.38 15.26
C ALA A 170 15.34 5.20 16.47
N ARG A 171 14.77 6.37 16.19
CA ARG A 171 14.06 7.18 17.18
C ARG A 171 12.69 7.52 16.63
N ASP A 172 11.68 7.20 17.41
CA ASP A 172 10.29 7.52 17.15
C ASP A 172 9.94 8.94 17.62
N ILE A 173 9.05 9.56 16.86
CA ILE A 173 8.46 10.85 17.16
C ILE A 173 6.95 10.66 17.07
N GLU A 174 6.26 11.12 18.10
CA GLU A 174 4.81 11.17 18.12
C GLU A 174 4.35 12.55 17.65
N VAL A 175 3.36 12.56 16.77
CA VAL A 175 2.71 13.76 16.28
C VAL A 175 1.23 13.66 16.66
N HIS A 176 0.80 14.50 17.58
CA HIS A 176 -0.60 14.65 17.93
C HIS A 176 -1.24 15.74 17.06
N ALA A 177 -2.33 15.41 16.37
CA ALA A 177 -3.14 16.36 15.60
C ALA A 177 -4.46 16.63 16.34
N ASP A 178 -4.96 17.87 16.31
CA ASP A 178 -6.24 18.20 16.96
C ASP A 178 -7.44 17.64 16.18
N ASP A 179 -7.34 17.60 14.85
CA ASP A 179 -8.26 16.90 13.96
C ASP A 179 -7.62 15.65 13.34
N PRO A 180 -8.40 14.66 12.86
CA PRO A 180 -7.87 13.49 12.16
C PRO A 180 -6.94 13.85 11.00
N ILE A 181 -5.84 13.11 10.87
CA ILE A 181 -4.89 13.28 9.78
C ILE A 181 -5.49 12.66 8.51
N ASP A 182 -5.67 13.47 7.48
CA ASP A 182 -6.16 13.00 6.18
C ASP A 182 -5.05 12.24 5.42
N THR A 183 -5.19 10.92 5.35
CA THR A 183 -4.26 10.01 4.67
C THR A 183 -4.07 10.37 3.19
N HIS A 184 -5.14 10.76 2.49
CA HIS A 184 -5.06 11.15 1.08
C HIS A 184 -4.20 12.42 0.94
N ALA A 185 -4.38 13.40 1.83
CA ALA A 185 -3.57 14.62 1.84
C ALA A 185 -2.08 14.31 2.10
N VAL A 186 -1.78 13.37 3.00
CA VAL A 186 -0.41 12.92 3.25
C VAL A 186 0.18 12.24 2.01
N LEU A 187 -0.55 11.36 1.34
CA LEU A 187 -0.09 10.70 0.10
C LEU A 187 0.24 11.70 -1.00
N LEU A 188 -0.61 12.72 -1.19
CA LEU A 188 -0.37 13.77 -2.19
C LEU A 188 0.88 14.61 -1.85
N ARG A 189 1.11 14.91 -0.56
CA ARG A 189 2.34 15.58 -0.11
C ARG A 189 3.58 14.70 -0.31
N LEU A 190 3.50 13.41 0.02
CA LEU A 190 4.58 12.45 -0.22
C LEU A 190 4.90 12.33 -1.71
N ARG A 191 3.88 12.32 -2.59
CA ARG A 191 4.09 12.34 -4.04
C ARG A 191 4.86 13.58 -4.49
N ALA A 192 4.50 14.75 -3.98
CA ALA A 192 5.13 16.02 -4.37
C ALA A 192 6.59 16.12 -3.89
N LEU A 193 6.91 15.58 -2.71
CA LEU A 193 8.24 15.68 -2.10
C LEU A 193 9.17 14.51 -2.44
N PHE A 194 8.63 13.31 -2.67
CA PHE A 194 9.38 12.06 -2.81
C PHE A 194 8.94 11.26 -4.04
N GLY A 195 8.85 11.93 -5.19
CA GLY A 195 8.30 11.34 -6.43
C GLY A 195 9.07 10.13 -6.97
N SER A 196 10.37 10.00 -6.66
CA SER A 196 11.23 8.88 -7.07
C SER A 196 11.27 7.72 -6.07
N SER A 197 10.69 7.89 -4.88
CA SER A 197 10.63 6.85 -3.84
C SER A 197 9.46 5.88 -4.07
N TYR A 198 9.59 4.67 -3.53
CA TYR A 198 8.46 3.77 -3.32
C TYR A 198 7.55 4.38 -2.27
N ARG A 199 6.36 4.79 -2.68
CA ARG A 199 5.31 5.30 -1.80
C ARG A 199 4.32 4.20 -1.51
N TYR A 200 3.94 4.09 -0.25
CA TYR A 200 3.02 3.06 0.19
C TYR A 200 1.99 3.61 1.17
N CYS A 201 0.80 3.02 1.14
CA CYS A 201 -0.25 3.16 2.11
C CYS A 201 -0.90 1.78 2.23
N ILE A 202 -0.68 1.08 3.33
CA ILE A 202 -1.23 -0.26 3.55
C ILE A 202 -1.71 -0.28 4.99
N ASN A 203 -3.00 -0.50 5.22
CA ASN A 203 -3.62 -0.40 6.54
C ASN A 203 -3.31 0.98 7.18
N ASN A 204 -2.76 1.01 8.40
CA ASN A 204 -2.39 2.25 9.09
C ASN A 204 -0.93 2.68 8.86
N MET A 205 -0.24 2.13 7.87
CA MET A 205 1.16 2.43 7.58
C MET A 205 1.27 3.17 6.24
N ILE A 206 1.83 4.37 6.30
CA ILE A 206 2.03 5.26 5.16
C ILE A 206 3.48 5.76 5.13
N GLY A 207 4.08 5.84 3.95
CA GLY A 207 5.45 6.32 3.84
C GLY A 207 5.98 6.42 2.42
N ALA A 208 7.22 6.88 2.33
CA ALA A 208 8.00 6.94 1.10
C ALA A 208 9.42 6.44 1.41
N SER A 209 9.83 5.36 0.75
CA SER A 209 11.16 4.74 0.92
C SER A 209 11.94 4.79 -0.39
N PRO A 210 13.22 5.23 -0.39
CA PRO A 210 14.08 5.09 -1.56
C PRO A 210 14.60 3.65 -1.74
N GLU A 211 14.44 2.79 -0.73
CA GLU A 211 14.96 1.41 -0.73
C GLU A 211 13.83 0.41 -0.97
N LEU A 212 14.12 -0.60 -1.80
CA LEU A 212 13.28 -1.78 -2.05
C LEU A 212 13.88 -2.99 -1.35
N LEU A 213 13.06 -3.73 -0.62
CA LEU A 213 13.41 -5.07 -0.13
C LEU A 213 13.16 -6.08 -1.26
N VAL A 214 14.17 -6.89 -1.55
CA VAL A 214 14.24 -7.81 -2.70
C VAL A 214 13.12 -8.85 -2.76
#